data_AF-A0A5Y3URU9-F1
#
_entry.id   AF-A0A5Y3URU9-F1
#
_cell.length_a   1.000
_cell.length_b   1.000
_cell.length_c   1.000
_cell.angle_alpha   90.00
_cell.angle_beta   90.00
_cell.angle_gamma   90.00
#
_symmetry.space_group_name_H-M   'P 1'
#
loop_
_entity.id
_entity.type
_entity.pdbx_description
1 polymer ?
#
loop_
_entity_poly.entity_id
_entity_poly.type
_entity_poly.pdbx_seq_one_letter_code
_entity_poly.pdbx_strand_id
1 'polypeptide(L)'
;MSAITLRKALGVLAKSSSFSVTTETHRQKDVFDELKKQLFVKQEIEEELQRYLDTATSGEIIFLCGSSGDGKSEILTRCKSDPRYQQKFSFHLDATHSFAPQQSAIDALNDLFENHHPQSHPLLIGINTGMLANFAREGSESHMAIRAAIDSFLSAQQEGHRPYRNENCIFFDFEYYPKFEFDEKQEYSPFIKKLMNNLTGNGEKNLFYTIYQRDESIGHDLKTVANFKLLCMPGVQNVLITQLFKARLIKDQFVTTRTLLDFLHHLLTGPGYLFDNLFNGAENDLIKKVSDFDPARLHTYEIDQFILRYELGLVDPELDDFLSTLAKLHLTFDRQSVKPGDAASLIRLFWLLQHESLGNNYHKRFSVFFKEALFERYSEIWHLHKNYTADPEQKRTLNRFYSFELIAGIQRYANRKAPELSTQKEEFFLGEFGGIKITAPVALKPDWDSILKKNTAHTTCFDIYLKVGQDPLDPIRIGLNLFELLSKLNNGYRPNKYDKSAIVLLDEIVELIAEKVKSSSEIKFYDGLKRVYSARADDDMITISGMEG
;
A
#
# COMPACT_ATOMS: atom_id res chain seq x y z
N MET A 1 -29.43 19.78 27.40
CA MET A 1 -29.01 18.73 26.44
C MET A 1 -28.00 17.85 27.15
N SER A 2 -28.19 16.53 27.15
CA SER A 2 -27.20 15.62 27.73
C SER A 2 -25.88 15.76 26.95
N ALA A 3 -24.77 15.84 27.69
CA ALA A 3 -23.47 16.05 27.07
C ALA A 3 -23.10 14.80 26.23
N ILE A 4 -22.64 15.02 24.99
CA ILE A 4 -22.31 13.94 24.04
C ILE A 4 -21.15 13.09 24.57
N THR A 5 -21.30 11.77 24.67
CA THR A 5 -20.24 10.84 25.12
C THR A 5 -19.18 10.63 24.04
N LEU A 6 -17.98 10.20 24.42
CA LEU A 6 -16.87 9.95 23.51
C LEU A 6 -17.24 8.93 22.43
N ARG A 7 -17.87 7.82 22.81
CA ARG A 7 -18.36 6.80 21.86
C ARG A 7 -19.32 7.40 20.83
N LYS A 8 -20.25 8.26 21.25
CA LYS A 8 -21.18 8.93 20.32
C LYS A 8 -20.44 9.92 19.41
N ALA A 9 -19.53 10.70 19.96
CA ALA A 9 -18.72 11.64 19.19
C ALA A 9 -17.88 10.94 18.11
N LEU A 10 -17.27 9.80 18.45
CA LEU A 10 -16.52 8.97 17.50
C LEU A 10 -17.41 8.36 16.40
N GLY A 11 -18.73 8.33 16.57
CA GLY A 11 -19.68 7.82 15.56
C GLY A 11 -19.67 8.58 14.23
N VAL A 12 -19.10 9.80 14.17
CA VAL A 12 -18.89 10.51 12.89
C VAL A 12 -17.89 9.80 11.97
N LEU A 13 -17.05 8.92 12.53
CA LEU A 13 -16.03 8.17 11.82
C LEU A 13 -16.60 6.89 11.15
N ALA A 14 -17.74 6.39 11.63
CA ALA A 14 -18.29 5.11 11.20
C ALA A 14 -18.75 5.14 9.73
N LYS A 15 -18.54 4.05 8.99
CA LYS A 15 -18.99 3.91 7.59
C LYS A 15 -20.51 4.04 7.44
N SER A 16 -21.27 3.57 8.42
CA SER A 16 -22.74 3.66 8.45
C SER A 16 -23.28 5.03 8.87
N SER A 17 -22.40 5.95 9.27
CA SER A 17 -22.78 7.30 9.68
C SER A 17 -23.39 8.07 8.52
N SER A 18 -24.43 8.87 8.77
CA SER A 18 -24.96 9.82 7.77
C SER A 18 -23.91 10.85 7.32
N PHE A 19 -22.82 10.99 8.09
CA PHE A 19 -21.68 11.84 7.80
C PHE A 19 -20.66 11.20 6.84
N SER A 20 -20.77 9.90 6.57
CA SER A 20 -19.82 9.15 5.74
C SER A 20 -19.95 9.44 4.24
N VAL A 21 -21.11 9.98 3.82
CA VAL A 21 -21.38 10.44 2.46
C VAL A 21 -21.89 11.88 2.54
N THR A 22 -21.26 12.78 1.80
CA THR A 22 -21.70 14.18 1.72
C THR A 22 -22.70 14.31 0.59
N THR A 23 -23.94 14.59 0.96
CA THR A 23 -25.04 14.93 0.05
C THR A 23 -25.51 16.35 0.36
N GLU A 24 -26.15 17.00 -0.61
CA GLU A 24 -26.77 18.31 -0.41
C GLU A 24 -27.91 18.17 0.60
N THR A 25 -27.61 18.46 1.87
CA THR A 25 -28.58 18.37 2.97
C THR A 25 -28.81 19.75 3.54
N HIS A 26 -30.08 20.17 3.58
CA HIS A 26 -30.51 21.45 4.17
C HIS A 26 -30.70 21.38 5.69
N ARG A 27 -30.05 20.41 6.37
CA ARG A 27 -30.20 20.23 7.82
C ARG A 27 -29.44 21.31 8.58
N GLN A 28 -29.98 21.72 9.73
CA GLN A 28 -29.29 22.65 10.62
C GLN A 28 -28.01 21.99 11.16
N LYS A 29 -26.90 22.73 11.15
CA LYS A 29 -25.61 22.21 11.61
C LYS A 29 -25.66 21.92 13.10
N ASP A 30 -25.15 20.75 13.48
CA ASP A 30 -25.08 20.27 14.85
C ASP A 30 -23.61 20.03 15.30
N VAL A 31 -23.44 19.56 16.54
CA VAL A 31 -22.12 19.27 17.13
C VAL A 31 -21.35 18.22 16.32
N PHE A 32 -22.03 17.31 15.63
CA PHE A 32 -21.37 16.30 14.81
C PHE A 32 -20.81 16.88 13.50
N ASP A 33 -21.39 17.95 12.95
CA ASP A 33 -20.79 18.70 11.85
C ASP A 33 -19.48 19.37 12.28
N GLU A 34 -19.41 19.89 13.51
CA GLU A 34 -18.18 20.47 14.07
C GLU A 34 -17.09 19.41 14.23
N LEU A 35 -17.44 18.24 14.79
CA LEU A 35 -16.54 17.09 14.90
C LEU A 35 -16.02 16.64 13.53
N LYS A 36 -16.91 16.52 12.52
CA LYS A 36 -16.51 16.17 11.14
C LYS A 36 -15.57 17.24 10.56
N LYS A 37 -15.88 18.52 10.73
CA LYS A 37 -15.04 19.62 10.24
C LYS A 37 -13.64 19.58 10.86
N GLN A 38 -13.54 19.19 12.13
CA GLN A 38 -12.25 19.10 12.80
C GLN A 38 -11.35 18.01 12.22
N LEU A 39 -11.93 16.92 11.72
CA LEU A 39 -11.19 15.83 11.05
C LEU A 39 -10.69 16.20 9.65
N PHE A 40 -11.08 17.36 9.12
CA PHE A 40 -10.72 17.74 7.76
C PHE A 40 -9.21 17.85 7.58
N VAL A 41 -8.70 17.15 6.57
CA VAL A 41 -7.34 17.27 6.09
C VAL A 41 -7.41 17.57 4.60
N LYS A 42 -6.94 18.75 4.20
CA LYS A 42 -6.82 19.12 2.80
C LYS A 42 -5.80 18.19 2.13
N GLN A 43 -6.21 17.55 1.04
CA GLN A 43 -5.39 16.63 0.26
C GLN A 43 -4.68 17.37 -0.87
N GLU A 44 -3.52 16.89 -1.31
CA GLU A 44 -2.72 17.50 -2.38
C GLU A 44 -3.51 17.62 -3.70
N ILE A 45 -4.29 16.59 -4.05
CA ILE A 45 -5.20 16.62 -5.22
C ILE A 45 -6.17 17.81 -5.17
N GLU A 46 -6.65 18.21 -3.99
CA GLU A 46 -7.55 19.35 -3.86
C GLU A 46 -6.81 20.67 -4.07
N GLU A 47 -5.54 20.76 -3.65
CA GLU A 47 -4.71 21.93 -3.87
C GLU A 47 -4.32 22.10 -5.33
N GLU A 48 -3.98 21.02 -6.02
CA GLU A 48 -3.69 21.04 -7.46
C GLU A 48 -4.94 21.30 -8.30
N LEU A 49 -6.06 20.69 -7.94
CA LEU A 49 -7.34 20.97 -8.59
C LEU A 49 -7.70 22.45 -8.48
N GLN A 50 -7.62 23.04 -7.28
CA GLN A 50 -7.91 24.46 -7.10
C GLN A 50 -6.99 25.36 -7.93
N ARG A 51 -5.68 25.06 -7.95
CA ARG A 51 -4.72 25.78 -8.82
C ARG A 51 -5.10 25.69 -10.29
N TYR A 52 -5.59 24.54 -10.74
CA TYR A 52 -6.04 24.36 -12.12
C TYR A 52 -7.34 25.07 -12.43
N LEU A 53 -8.33 25.04 -11.53
CA LEU A 53 -9.63 25.72 -11.69
C LEU A 53 -9.46 27.24 -11.89
N ASP A 54 -8.44 27.83 -11.29
CA ASP A 54 -8.12 29.25 -11.51
C ASP A 54 -7.74 29.52 -12.98
N THR A 55 -7.06 28.57 -13.65
CA THR A 55 -6.57 28.70 -15.04
C THR A 55 -7.46 28.08 -16.11
N ALA A 56 -8.46 27.26 -15.73
CA ALA A 56 -9.28 26.52 -16.69
C ALA A 56 -10.07 27.43 -17.64
N THR A 57 -10.19 26.98 -18.89
CA THR A 57 -10.85 27.71 -19.99
C THR A 57 -12.22 27.13 -20.35
N SER A 58 -13.03 27.90 -21.08
CA SER A 58 -14.36 27.46 -21.54
C SER A 58 -14.28 26.21 -22.40
N GLY A 59 -15.28 25.33 -22.27
CA GLY A 59 -15.34 24.07 -22.99
C GLY A 59 -14.51 22.92 -22.40
N GLU A 60 -13.62 23.17 -21.44
CA GLU A 60 -12.86 22.09 -20.78
C GLU A 60 -13.76 21.18 -19.92
N ILE A 61 -13.43 19.89 -19.88
CA ILE A 61 -14.04 18.89 -19.01
C ILE A 61 -12.97 18.38 -18.04
N ILE A 62 -13.21 18.63 -16.75
CA ILE A 62 -12.32 18.28 -15.66
C ILE A 62 -12.91 17.10 -14.90
N PHE A 63 -12.21 15.98 -14.94
CA PHE A 63 -12.58 14.74 -14.28
C PHE A 63 -11.83 14.63 -12.95
N LEU A 64 -12.58 14.54 -11.86
CA LEU A 64 -12.08 14.10 -10.56
C LEU A 64 -12.37 12.59 -10.43
N CYS A 65 -11.38 11.79 -10.79
CA CYS A 65 -11.43 10.32 -10.86
C CYS A 65 -10.98 9.70 -9.54
N GLY A 66 -11.56 8.55 -9.17
CA GLY A 66 -11.09 7.77 -8.03
C GLY A 66 -12.12 6.76 -7.54
N SER A 67 -11.80 6.03 -6.47
CA SER A 67 -12.67 5.00 -5.91
C SER A 67 -13.79 5.57 -5.02
N SER A 68 -14.78 4.73 -4.69
CA SER A 68 -15.84 5.09 -3.76
C SER A 68 -15.27 5.34 -2.35
N GLY A 69 -15.41 6.56 -1.85
CA GLY A 69 -14.98 6.94 -0.49
C GLY A 69 -13.67 7.72 -0.41
N ASP A 70 -13.08 8.13 -1.53
CA ASP A 70 -11.87 8.97 -1.55
C ASP A 70 -12.11 10.45 -1.19
N GLY A 71 -13.37 10.88 -1.20
CA GLY A 71 -13.75 12.25 -0.87
C GLY A 71 -14.03 13.14 -2.09
N LYS A 72 -14.27 12.56 -3.27
CA LYS A 72 -14.67 13.29 -4.50
C LYS A 72 -15.82 14.27 -4.24
N SER A 73 -16.96 13.77 -3.74
CA SER A 73 -18.16 14.59 -3.48
C SER A 73 -17.89 15.70 -2.46
N GLU A 74 -16.99 15.44 -1.51
CA GLU A 74 -16.61 16.39 -0.46
C GLU A 74 -15.74 17.53 -1.02
N ILE A 75 -14.80 17.24 -1.93
CA ILE A 75 -14.05 18.26 -2.68
C ILE A 75 -14.99 19.06 -3.58
N LEU A 76 -15.85 18.40 -4.36
CA LEU A 76 -16.78 19.06 -5.28
C LEU A 76 -17.76 19.98 -4.55
N THR A 77 -18.31 19.53 -3.41
CA THR A 77 -19.22 20.36 -2.61
C THR A 77 -18.53 21.62 -2.10
N ARG A 78 -17.25 21.52 -1.68
CA ARG A 78 -16.47 22.70 -1.30
C ARG A 78 -16.20 23.62 -2.47
N CYS A 79 -15.78 23.09 -3.63
CA CYS A 79 -15.56 23.89 -4.83
C CYS A 79 -16.86 24.58 -5.27
N LYS A 80 -17.99 23.89 -5.26
CA LYS A 80 -19.31 24.45 -5.60
C LYS A 80 -19.77 25.52 -4.60
N SER A 81 -19.38 25.39 -3.34
CA SER A 81 -19.70 26.37 -2.28
C SER A 81 -18.79 27.61 -2.30
N ASP A 82 -17.65 27.57 -3.01
CA ASP A 82 -16.78 28.73 -3.19
C ASP A 82 -17.38 29.64 -4.28
N PRO A 83 -17.74 30.90 -3.95
CA PRO A 83 -18.35 31.82 -4.91
C PRO A 83 -17.52 32.04 -6.19
N ARG A 84 -16.20 31.89 -6.11
CA ARG A 84 -15.29 32.04 -7.25
C ARG A 84 -15.53 30.98 -8.32
N TYR A 85 -15.86 29.75 -7.92
CA TYR A 85 -16.06 28.66 -8.85
C TYR A 85 -17.54 28.44 -9.17
N GLN A 86 -18.45 28.73 -8.23
CA GLN A 86 -19.89 28.58 -8.40
C GLN A 86 -20.43 29.29 -9.67
N GLN A 87 -19.87 30.45 -10.00
CA GLN A 87 -20.28 31.24 -11.17
C GLN A 87 -19.50 30.89 -12.45
N LYS A 88 -18.34 30.22 -12.32
CA LYS A 88 -17.42 29.95 -13.43
C LYS A 88 -17.57 28.54 -14.00
N PHE A 89 -18.00 27.57 -13.19
CA PHE A 89 -18.04 26.14 -13.55
C PHE A 89 -19.44 25.53 -13.46
N SER A 90 -19.68 24.56 -14.33
CA SER A 90 -20.79 23.60 -14.16
C SER A 90 -20.29 22.41 -13.32
N PHE A 91 -21.05 22.01 -12.31
CA PHE A 91 -20.67 20.92 -11.41
C PHE A 91 -21.59 19.72 -11.57
N HIS A 92 -21.00 18.54 -11.68
CA HIS A 92 -21.74 17.28 -11.65
C HIS A 92 -21.20 16.40 -10.50
N LEU A 93 -21.98 16.34 -9.41
CA LEU A 93 -21.66 15.52 -8.24
C LEU A 93 -22.06 14.09 -8.50
N ASP A 94 -21.09 13.17 -8.45
CA ASP A 94 -21.29 11.73 -8.54
C ASP A 94 -22.08 11.31 -9.78
N ALA A 95 -21.38 11.21 -10.91
CA ALA A 95 -21.93 10.87 -12.22
C ALA A 95 -22.53 9.46 -12.35
N THR A 96 -22.72 8.77 -11.22
CA THR A 96 -23.32 7.43 -11.14
C THR A 96 -24.75 7.45 -10.62
N HIS A 97 -25.23 8.59 -10.13
CA HIS A 97 -26.62 8.75 -9.72
C HIS A 97 -27.50 9.09 -10.92
N SER A 98 -28.29 8.12 -11.38
CA SER A 98 -29.36 8.35 -12.35
C SER A 98 -30.48 9.19 -11.73
N PHE A 99 -30.81 10.31 -12.38
CA PHE A 99 -31.89 11.19 -11.94
C PHE A 99 -33.28 10.62 -12.28
N ALA A 100 -33.34 9.61 -13.17
CA ALA A 100 -34.57 8.92 -13.58
C ALA A 100 -34.52 7.40 -13.32
N PRO A 101 -35.65 6.74 -12.95
CA PRO A 101 -35.69 5.33 -12.53
C PRO A 101 -35.24 4.29 -13.58
N GLN A 102 -35.18 4.66 -14.87
CA GLN A 102 -34.84 3.76 -15.99
C GLN A 102 -33.57 4.18 -16.74
N GLN A 103 -32.91 5.26 -16.31
CA GLN A 103 -31.71 5.77 -16.98
C GLN A 103 -30.48 5.06 -16.45
N SER A 104 -29.64 4.54 -17.35
CA SER A 104 -28.34 4.00 -16.94
C SER A 104 -27.36 5.14 -16.62
N ALA A 105 -26.31 4.85 -15.86
CA ALA A 105 -25.26 5.84 -15.59
C ALA A 105 -24.52 6.27 -16.89
N ILE A 106 -24.48 5.40 -17.91
CA ILE A 106 -23.91 5.73 -19.23
C ILE A 106 -24.83 6.70 -19.96
N ASP A 107 -26.14 6.50 -19.92
CA ASP A 107 -27.12 7.42 -20.51
C ASP A 107 -27.06 8.80 -19.85
N ALA A 108 -26.92 8.85 -18.52
CA ALA A 108 -26.74 10.11 -17.80
C ALA A 108 -25.45 10.85 -18.21
N LEU A 109 -24.37 10.11 -18.47
CA LEU A 109 -23.13 10.68 -19.00
C LEU A 109 -23.28 11.14 -20.44
N ASN A 110 -23.97 10.38 -21.30
CA ASN A 110 -24.26 10.80 -22.67
C ASN A 110 -25.02 12.13 -22.67
N ASP A 111 -26.10 12.24 -21.89
CA ASP A 111 -26.89 13.46 -21.77
C ASP A 111 -26.04 14.63 -21.23
N LEU A 112 -25.18 14.36 -20.24
CA LEU A 112 -24.30 15.37 -19.65
C LEU A 112 -23.33 15.96 -20.70
N PHE A 113 -22.70 15.10 -21.51
CA PHE A 113 -21.75 15.54 -22.53
C PHE A 113 -22.44 16.14 -23.75
N GLU A 114 -23.63 15.67 -24.12
CA GLU A 114 -24.44 16.24 -25.21
C GLU A 114 -24.77 17.73 -24.94
N ASN A 115 -25.04 18.06 -23.67
CA ASN A 115 -25.33 19.42 -23.23
C ASN A 115 -24.08 20.29 -23.01
N HIS A 116 -22.87 19.74 -23.15
CA HIS A 116 -21.61 20.47 -22.96
C HIS A 116 -21.03 20.90 -24.31
N HIS A 117 -20.90 22.21 -24.52
CA HIS A 117 -20.42 22.78 -25.76
C HIS A 117 -19.10 23.55 -25.55
N PRO A 118 -18.31 23.82 -26.60
CA PRO A 118 -17.03 24.55 -26.47
C PRO A 118 -17.16 25.94 -25.84
N GLN A 119 -18.32 26.58 -25.93
CA GLN A 119 -18.62 27.88 -25.32
C GLN A 119 -19.21 27.76 -23.91
N SER A 120 -19.56 26.56 -23.46
CA SER A 120 -20.10 26.31 -22.13
C SER A 120 -19.05 26.63 -21.06
N HIS A 121 -19.54 26.94 -19.86
CA HIS A 121 -18.71 26.94 -18.66
C HIS A 121 -17.96 25.61 -18.54
N PRO A 122 -16.67 25.62 -18.14
CA PRO A 122 -15.96 24.38 -17.92
C PRO A 122 -16.69 23.48 -16.93
N LEU A 123 -16.67 22.18 -17.22
CA LEU A 123 -17.47 21.18 -16.53
C LEU A 123 -16.57 20.39 -15.57
N LEU A 124 -16.89 20.40 -14.27
CA LEU A 124 -16.17 19.64 -13.26
C LEU A 124 -17.03 18.46 -12.78
N ILE A 125 -16.55 17.24 -12.99
CA ILE A 125 -17.29 16.00 -12.74
C ILE A 125 -16.56 15.13 -11.74
N GLY A 126 -17.27 14.63 -10.72
CA GLY A 126 -16.79 13.54 -9.86
C GLY A 126 -17.26 12.20 -10.38
N ILE A 127 -16.33 11.30 -10.71
CA ILE A 127 -16.67 10.01 -11.30
C ILE A 127 -15.79 8.89 -10.76
N ASN A 128 -16.33 7.66 -10.75
CA ASN A 128 -15.56 6.47 -10.46
C ASN A 128 -14.74 6.05 -11.70
N THR A 129 -13.46 5.75 -11.52
CA THR A 129 -12.57 5.28 -12.60
C THR A 129 -13.14 4.06 -13.34
N GLY A 130 -13.82 3.14 -12.63
CA GLY A 130 -14.49 2.01 -13.27
C GLY A 130 -15.66 2.43 -14.18
N MET A 131 -16.38 3.49 -13.82
CA MET A 131 -17.46 4.02 -14.66
C MET A 131 -16.95 4.80 -15.87
N LEU A 132 -15.80 5.45 -15.76
CA LEU A 132 -15.10 6.01 -16.93
C LEU A 132 -14.73 4.91 -17.92
N ALA A 133 -14.19 3.78 -17.44
CA ALA A 133 -13.87 2.65 -18.31
C ALA A 133 -15.11 2.06 -19.00
N ASN A 134 -16.24 2.01 -18.32
CA ASN A 134 -17.50 1.58 -18.93
C ASN A 134 -17.96 2.58 -20.01
N PHE A 135 -17.93 3.89 -19.71
CA PHE A 135 -18.31 4.92 -20.68
C PHE A 135 -17.41 4.93 -21.92
N ALA A 136 -16.10 4.71 -21.76
CA ALA A 136 -15.18 4.62 -22.88
C ALA A 136 -15.54 3.48 -23.86
N ARG A 137 -16.12 2.39 -23.37
CA ARG A 137 -16.54 1.23 -24.18
C ARG A 137 -17.96 1.36 -24.74
N GLU A 138 -18.89 1.84 -23.93
CA GLU A 138 -20.34 1.76 -24.17
C GLU A 138 -21.01 3.12 -24.45
N GLY A 139 -20.29 4.23 -24.27
CA GLY A 139 -20.79 5.58 -24.52
C GLY A 139 -21.18 5.80 -25.99
N SER A 140 -22.04 6.79 -26.24
CA SER A 140 -22.51 7.12 -27.59
C SER A 140 -21.36 7.44 -28.55
N GLU A 141 -21.51 7.09 -29.83
CA GLU A 141 -20.58 7.48 -30.89
C GLU A 141 -20.53 9.01 -31.10
N SER A 142 -21.53 9.76 -30.63
CA SER A 142 -21.47 11.23 -30.61
C SER A 142 -20.32 11.78 -29.76
N HIS A 143 -19.83 11.00 -28.79
CA HIS A 143 -18.80 11.40 -27.82
C HIS A 143 -17.43 10.75 -28.07
N MET A 144 -17.12 10.37 -29.31
CA MET A 144 -15.88 9.65 -29.66
C MET A 144 -14.59 10.34 -29.19
N ALA A 145 -14.50 11.68 -29.25
CA ALA A 145 -13.33 12.40 -28.76
C ALA A 145 -13.12 12.24 -27.25
N ILE A 146 -14.21 12.31 -26.46
CA ILE A 146 -14.18 12.12 -25.01
C ILE A 146 -13.83 10.66 -24.68
N ARG A 147 -14.42 9.70 -25.40
CA ARG A 147 -14.11 8.27 -25.24
C ARG A 147 -12.63 7.98 -25.51
N ALA A 148 -12.08 8.52 -26.60
CA ALA A 148 -10.66 8.38 -26.93
C ALA A 148 -9.76 9.02 -25.87
N ALA A 149 -10.13 10.19 -25.34
CA ALA A 149 -9.39 10.84 -24.25
C ALA A 149 -9.39 10.00 -22.97
N ILE A 150 -10.52 9.37 -22.62
CA ILE A 150 -10.64 8.45 -21.48
C ILE A 150 -9.81 7.19 -21.71
N ASP A 151 -9.89 6.55 -22.88
CA ASP A 151 -9.09 5.36 -23.20
C ASP A 151 -7.59 5.65 -23.15
N SER A 152 -7.18 6.83 -23.65
CA SER A 152 -5.80 7.29 -23.57
C SER A 152 -5.36 7.52 -22.12
N PHE A 153 -6.21 8.13 -21.29
CA PHE A 153 -5.97 8.28 -19.84
C PHE A 153 -5.81 6.93 -19.12
N LEU A 154 -6.69 5.95 -19.40
CA LEU A 154 -6.64 4.62 -18.79
C LEU A 154 -5.43 3.81 -19.26
N SER A 155 -4.96 4.03 -20.49
CA SER A 155 -3.80 3.36 -21.06
C SER A 155 -2.48 4.00 -20.63
N ALA A 156 -2.45 5.32 -20.48
CA ALA A 156 -1.28 6.10 -20.11
C ALA A 156 -0.98 6.06 -18.60
N GLN A 157 -1.48 5.04 -17.87
CA GLN A 157 -1.42 4.99 -16.41
C GLN A 157 0.01 4.98 -15.80
N GLN A 158 1.05 5.03 -16.65
CA GLN A 158 2.45 4.89 -16.29
C GLN A 158 3.32 6.14 -16.58
N GLU A 159 2.77 7.21 -17.17
CA GLU A 159 3.58 8.34 -17.66
C GLU A 159 3.81 9.49 -16.65
N GLY A 160 3.32 9.38 -15.41
CA GLY A 160 3.71 10.28 -14.31
C GLY A 160 3.27 11.75 -14.41
N HIS A 161 2.58 12.16 -15.48
CA HIS A 161 2.05 13.52 -15.62
C HIS A 161 0.77 13.71 -14.79
N ARG A 162 0.80 14.68 -13.86
CA ARG A 162 -0.32 15.07 -12.99
C ARG A 162 -0.61 16.58 -13.15
N PRO A 163 -1.85 17.00 -13.46
CA PRO A 163 -2.95 16.17 -13.97
C PRO A 163 -2.65 15.64 -15.37
N TYR A 164 -3.26 14.51 -15.74
CA TYR A 164 -3.20 14.01 -17.11
C TYR A 164 -4.09 14.88 -18.01
N ARG A 165 -3.58 15.27 -19.18
CA ARG A 165 -4.28 16.18 -20.10
C ARG A 165 -4.33 15.56 -21.48
N ASN A 166 -5.52 15.54 -22.07
CA ASN A 166 -5.73 15.15 -23.45
C ASN A 166 -6.78 16.08 -24.05
N GLU A 167 -6.32 16.96 -24.94
CA GLU A 167 -7.12 18.03 -25.55
C GLU A 167 -7.88 18.85 -24.49
N ASN A 168 -9.21 18.84 -24.54
CA ASN A 168 -10.10 19.56 -23.61
C ASN A 168 -10.44 18.76 -22.35
N CYS A 169 -9.92 17.53 -22.20
CA CYS A 169 -10.18 16.67 -21.06
C CYS A 169 -8.99 16.66 -20.10
N ILE A 170 -9.26 16.96 -18.82
CA ILE A 170 -8.25 17.01 -17.76
C ILE A 170 -8.63 16.04 -16.66
N PHE A 171 -7.70 15.17 -16.27
CA PHE A 171 -7.97 14.08 -15.34
C PHE A 171 -7.12 14.22 -14.08
N PHE A 172 -7.81 14.35 -12.95
CA PHE A 172 -7.27 14.29 -11.60
C PHE A 172 -7.66 12.94 -10.99
N ASP A 173 -6.74 11.98 -10.94
CA ASP A 173 -7.00 10.65 -10.36
C ASP A 173 -6.39 10.52 -8.97
N PHE A 174 -7.19 10.16 -7.97
CA PHE A 174 -6.73 9.85 -6.62
C PHE A 174 -5.64 8.78 -6.55
N GLU A 175 -5.53 7.86 -7.53
CA GLU A 175 -4.43 6.89 -7.57
C GLU A 175 -3.06 7.56 -7.78
N TYR A 176 -3.05 8.71 -8.43
CA TYR A 176 -1.89 9.59 -8.56
C TYR A 176 -1.73 10.55 -7.38
N TYR A 177 -2.46 10.41 -6.28
CA TYR A 177 -2.18 11.18 -5.07
C TYR A 177 -2.11 10.21 -3.91
N PRO A 178 -1.03 9.42 -3.86
CA PRO A 178 -0.93 8.32 -2.91
C PRO A 178 -0.91 8.85 -1.49
N LYS A 179 -1.66 8.18 -0.62
CA LYS A 179 -1.70 8.52 0.81
C LYS A 179 -0.45 8.03 1.55
N PHE A 180 0.33 7.16 0.91
CA PHE A 180 1.56 6.63 1.47
C PHE A 180 2.74 6.91 0.56
N GLU A 181 3.86 7.25 1.16
CA GLU A 181 5.13 7.47 0.47
C GLU A 181 6.27 6.92 1.32
N PHE A 182 7.31 6.42 0.66
CA PHE A 182 8.55 6.09 1.35
C PHE A 182 9.26 7.36 1.79
N ASP A 183 9.62 7.41 3.07
CA ASP A 183 10.27 8.54 3.72
C ASP A 183 11.45 8.05 4.56
N GLU A 184 12.55 8.81 4.56
CA GLU A 184 13.79 8.45 5.27
C GLU A 184 13.61 8.39 6.79
N LYS A 185 12.65 9.16 7.33
CA LYS A 185 12.33 9.18 8.77
C LYS A 185 11.25 8.16 9.13
N GLN A 186 10.88 7.28 8.19
CA GLN A 186 9.82 6.27 8.35
C GLN A 186 8.44 6.89 8.64
N GLU A 187 8.20 8.13 8.22
CA GLU A 187 6.90 8.79 8.32
C GLU A 187 6.07 8.54 7.07
N TYR A 188 5.62 7.29 6.88
CA TYR A 188 5.09 6.83 5.59
C TYR A 188 3.78 7.49 5.11
N SER A 189 3.13 8.33 5.90
CA SER A 189 1.90 9.01 5.49
C SER A 189 1.64 10.29 6.31
N PRO A 190 2.03 11.46 5.78
CA PRO A 190 1.68 12.76 6.37
C PRO A 190 0.17 12.98 6.50
N PHE A 191 -0.62 12.51 5.53
CA PHE A 191 -2.08 12.64 5.52
C PHE A 191 -2.73 11.94 6.72
N ILE A 192 -2.49 10.64 6.89
CA ILE A 192 -3.03 9.86 8.02
C ILE A 192 -2.52 10.40 9.36
N LYS A 193 -1.25 10.79 9.44
CA LYS A 193 -0.68 11.38 10.65
C LYS A 193 -1.41 12.66 11.05
N LYS A 194 -1.65 13.55 10.08
CA LYS A 194 -2.40 14.80 10.31
C LYS A 194 -3.86 14.52 10.70
N LEU A 195 -4.49 13.51 10.11
CA LEU A 195 -5.85 13.09 10.49
C LEU A 195 -5.91 12.59 11.94
N MET A 196 -4.98 11.71 12.34
CA MET A 196 -4.88 11.21 13.72
C MET A 196 -4.62 12.36 14.69
N ASN A 197 -3.72 13.29 14.36
CA ASN A 197 -3.46 14.48 15.17
C ASN A 197 -4.67 15.39 15.30
N ASN A 198 -5.47 15.56 14.24
CA ASN A 198 -6.72 16.33 14.30
C ASN A 198 -7.77 15.66 15.22
N LEU A 199 -7.76 14.33 15.29
CA LEU A 199 -8.62 13.55 16.20
C LEU A 199 -8.12 13.64 17.66
N THR A 200 -6.81 13.47 17.90
CA THR A 200 -6.25 13.27 19.25
C THR A 200 -5.51 14.47 19.83
N GLY A 201 -5.36 15.58 19.10
CA GLY A 201 -4.60 16.75 19.53
C GLY A 201 -5.09 17.32 20.85
N ASN A 202 -4.17 17.67 21.75
CA ASN A 202 -4.46 18.10 23.13
C ASN A 202 -4.90 19.57 23.28
N GLY A 203 -5.18 20.28 22.18
CA GLY A 203 -5.59 21.68 22.23
C GLY A 203 -7.01 21.83 22.78
N GLU A 204 -7.26 22.90 23.54
CA GLU A 204 -8.60 23.20 24.10
C GLU A 204 -9.70 23.36 23.03
N LYS A 205 -9.30 23.63 21.79
CA LYS A 205 -10.20 23.72 20.62
C LYS A 205 -10.56 22.35 20.03
N ASN A 206 -9.88 21.27 20.44
CA ASN A 206 -10.19 19.92 20.00
C ASN A 206 -11.35 19.37 20.82
N LEU A 207 -12.53 19.32 20.20
CA LEU A 207 -13.75 18.87 20.86
C LEU A 207 -13.70 17.37 21.24
N PHE A 208 -13.05 16.51 20.45
CA PHE A 208 -12.85 15.10 20.82
C PHE A 208 -12.04 14.98 22.10
N TYR A 209 -10.96 15.76 22.23
CA TYR A 209 -10.11 15.75 23.41
C TYR A 209 -10.85 16.24 24.66
N THR A 210 -11.64 17.32 24.54
CA THR A 210 -12.50 17.81 25.64
C THR A 210 -13.51 16.76 26.09
N ILE A 211 -14.18 16.09 25.14
CA ILE A 211 -15.16 15.03 25.45
C ILE A 211 -14.46 13.84 26.12
N TYR A 212 -13.29 13.45 25.62
CA TYR A 212 -12.47 12.38 26.19
C TYR A 212 -12.08 12.67 27.65
N GLN A 213 -11.55 13.86 27.95
CA GLN A 213 -11.16 14.23 29.32
C GLN A 213 -12.35 14.20 30.29
N ARG A 214 -13.52 14.62 29.82
CA ARG A 214 -14.75 14.57 30.61
C ARG A 214 -15.22 13.14 30.86
N ASP A 215 -15.24 12.29 29.83
CA ASP A 215 -15.66 10.89 29.97
C ASP A 215 -14.68 10.10 30.87
N GLU A 216 -13.38 10.43 30.82
CA GLU A 216 -12.38 9.90 31.74
C GLU A 216 -12.65 10.28 33.20
N SER A 217 -12.94 11.56 33.48
CA SER A 217 -13.13 12.02 34.87
C SER A 217 -14.39 11.46 35.54
N ILE A 218 -15.42 11.16 34.75
CA ILE A 218 -16.65 10.51 35.24
C ILE A 218 -16.57 8.98 35.22
N GLY A 219 -15.49 8.39 34.70
CA GLY A 219 -15.31 6.94 34.58
C GLY A 219 -16.25 6.27 33.57
N HIS A 220 -16.74 6.99 32.58
CA HIS A 220 -17.67 6.46 31.58
C HIS A 220 -16.92 5.81 30.42
N ASP A 221 -17.25 4.54 30.11
CA ASP A 221 -16.65 3.78 28.99
C ASP A 221 -15.10 3.82 28.99
N LEU A 222 -14.51 3.42 30.14
CA LEU A 222 -13.07 3.44 30.38
C LEU A 222 -12.25 2.70 29.31
N LYS A 223 -12.83 1.71 28.63
CA LYS A 223 -12.17 0.99 27.53
C LYS A 223 -12.00 1.89 26.30
N THR A 224 -13.04 2.61 25.90
CA THR A 224 -12.93 3.58 24.79
C THR A 224 -11.97 4.71 25.16
N VAL A 225 -11.97 5.14 26.42
CA VAL A 225 -11.00 6.10 26.97
C VAL A 225 -9.57 5.55 26.87
N ALA A 226 -9.34 4.28 27.23
CA ALA A 226 -8.03 3.63 27.10
C ALA A 226 -7.57 3.56 25.64
N ASN A 227 -8.46 3.19 24.72
CA ASN A 227 -8.17 3.12 23.29
C ASN A 227 -7.82 4.51 22.73
N PHE A 228 -8.55 5.55 23.15
CA PHE A 228 -8.25 6.93 22.76
C PHE A 228 -6.90 7.38 23.31
N LYS A 229 -6.58 7.07 24.58
CA LYS A 229 -5.25 7.33 25.18
C LYS A 229 -4.12 6.68 24.40
N LEU A 230 -4.27 5.44 23.99
CA LEU A 230 -3.28 4.75 23.15
C LEU A 230 -3.09 5.47 21.82
N LEU A 231 -4.17 5.89 21.15
CA LEU A 231 -4.08 6.61 19.87
C LEU A 231 -3.45 8.01 20.01
N CYS A 232 -3.53 8.65 21.18
CA CYS A 232 -2.85 9.91 21.46
C CYS A 232 -1.31 9.79 21.43
N MET A 233 -0.75 8.59 21.57
CA MET A 233 0.69 8.36 21.62
C MET A 233 1.30 8.43 20.20
N PRO A 234 2.32 9.27 19.94
CA PRO A 234 2.91 9.42 18.61
C PRO A 234 3.49 8.12 18.03
N GLY A 235 4.14 7.30 18.86
CA GLY A 235 4.70 6.01 18.48
C GLY A 235 3.63 5.02 18.08
N VAL A 236 2.50 4.97 18.80
CA VAL A 236 1.34 4.13 18.44
C VAL A 236 0.80 4.50 17.06
N GLN A 237 0.64 5.80 16.78
CA GLN A 237 0.22 6.26 15.46
C GLN A 237 1.20 5.85 14.35
N ASN A 238 2.51 5.94 14.61
CA ASN A 238 3.54 5.56 13.62
C ASN A 238 3.49 4.06 13.32
N VAL A 239 3.28 3.23 14.35
CA VAL A 239 3.09 1.78 14.19
C VAL A 239 1.85 1.48 13.34
N LEU A 240 0.72 2.14 13.61
CA LEU A 240 -0.51 1.98 12.82
C LEU A 240 -0.33 2.40 11.36
N ILE A 241 0.32 3.54 11.10
CA ILE A 241 0.62 4.02 9.75
C ILE A 241 1.50 3.03 9.00
N THR A 242 2.55 2.52 9.67
CA THR A 242 3.46 1.53 9.11
C THR A 242 2.74 0.24 8.72
N GLN A 243 1.80 -0.23 9.55
CA GLN A 243 1.02 -1.42 9.22
C GLN A 243 0.04 -1.21 8.07
N LEU A 244 -0.62 -0.05 8.00
CA LEU A 244 -1.46 0.28 6.85
C LEU A 244 -0.63 0.37 5.56
N PHE A 245 0.60 0.89 5.64
CA PHE A 245 1.49 0.94 4.49
C PHE A 245 1.93 -0.46 4.04
N LYS A 246 2.25 -1.36 4.98
CA LYS A 246 2.56 -2.77 4.64
C LYS A 246 1.38 -3.48 3.99
N ALA A 247 0.16 -3.27 4.52
CA ALA A 247 -1.04 -3.80 3.88
C ALA A 247 -1.21 -3.27 2.45
N ARG A 248 -0.85 -2.00 2.19
CA ARG A 248 -0.80 -1.44 0.83
C ARG A 248 0.25 -2.11 -0.06
N LEU A 249 1.46 -2.36 0.46
CA LEU A 249 2.58 -2.91 -0.32
C LEU A 249 2.45 -4.42 -0.62
N ILE A 250 1.88 -5.20 0.30
CA ILE A 250 1.81 -6.66 0.21
C ILE A 250 0.48 -7.12 -0.43
N LYS A 251 -0.62 -6.42 -0.13
CA LYS A 251 -1.96 -6.86 -0.51
C LYS A 251 -2.65 -5.92 -1.51
N ASP A 252 -1.90 -4.95 -2.05
CA ASP A 252 -2.39 -3.87 -2.91
C ASP A 252 -3.61 -3.13 -2.31
N GLN A 253 -3.74 -3.15 -0.97
CA GLN A 253 -4.93 -2.65 -0.30
C GLN A 253 -5.00 -1.13 -0.40
N PHE A 254 -5.95 -0.63 -1.18
CA PHE A 254 -6.24 0.80 -1.25
C PHE A 254 -6.87 1.27 0.07
N VAL A 255 -6.44 2.45 0.54
CA VAL A 255 -6.96 3.09 1.75
C VAL A 255 -7.75 4.32 1.32
N THR A 256 -9.06 4.20 1.18
CA THR A 256 -9.94 5.36 0.96
C THR A 256 -10.10 6.14 2.26
N THR A 257 -10.51 7.41 2.18
CA THR A 257 -10.74 8.24 3.37
C THR A 257 -11.85 7.65 4.24
N ARG A 258 -12.92 7.15 3.62
CA ARG A 258 -14.01 6.45 4.31
C ARG A 258 -13.55 5.19 5.04
N THR A 259 -12.78 4.32 4.38
CA THR A 259 -12.27 3.09 5.01
C THR A 259 -11.30 3.38 6.15
N LEU A 260 -10.52 4.46 6.05
CA LEU A 260 -9.61 4.90 7.10
C LEU A 260 -10.35 5.41 8.34
N LEU A 261 -11.37 6.26 8.16
CA LEU A 261 -12.19 6.74 9.28
C LEU A 261 -12.90 5.57 9.97
N ASP A 262 -13.48 4.65 9.19
CA ASP A 262 -14.13 3.46 9.73
C ASP A 262 -13.16 2.54 10.47
N PHE A 263 -11.91 2.41 9.97
CA PHE A 263 -10.84 1.71 10.67
C PHE A 263 -10.53 2.34 12.03
N LEU A 264 -10.37 3.67 12.10
CA LEU A 264 -10.17 4.38 13.37
C LEU A 264 -11.37 4.23 14.31
N HIS A 265 -12.59 4.28 13.76
CA HIS A 265 -13.81 4.03 14.52
C HIS A 265 -13.78 2.65 15.17
N HIS A 266 -13.48 1.60 14.39
CA HIS A 266 -13.39 0.22 14.87
C HIS A 266 -12.30 0.05 15.94
N LEU A 267 -11.10 0.61 15.71
CA LEU A 267 -10.00 0.56 16.68
C LEU A 267 -10.40 1.13 18.04
N LEU A 268 -11.11 2.26 18.04
CA LEU A 268 -11.45 2.99 19.25
C LEU A 268 -12.70 2.44 19.94
N THR A 269 -13.72 2.05 19.18
CA THR A 269 -15.04 1.70 19.71
C THR A 269 -15.34 0.20 19.70
N GLY A 270 -14.43 -0.63 19.15
CA GLY A 270 -14.54 -2.07 19.11
C GLY A 270 -14.65 -2.74 20.50
N PRO A 271 -14.97 -4.05 20.52
CA PRO A 271 -15.25 -4.77 21.76
C PRO A 271 -14.02 -4.93 22.68
N GLY A 272 -12.81 -4.97 22.10
CA GLY A 272 -11.54 -5.10 22.80
C GLY A 272 -10.78 -3.78 22.97
N TYR A 273 -9.53 -3.89 23.42
CA TYR A 273 -8.61 -2.76 23.40
C TYR A 273 -8.08 -2.53 21.98
N LEU A 274 -7.50 -1.35 21.73
CA LEU A 274 -7.04 -0.92 20.40
C LEU A 274 -6.13 -1.97 19.73
N PHE A 275 -5.17 -2.52 20.48
CA PHE A 275 -4.24 -3.52 19.98
C PHE A 275 -4.90 -4.86 19.63
N ASP A 276 -6.02 -5.21 20.27
CA ASP A 276 -6.81 -6.40 19.91
C ASP A 276 -7.75 -6.11 18.76
N ASN A 277 -8.43 -4.96 18.78
CA ASN A 277 -9.33 -4.54 17.71
C ASN A 277 -8.61 -4.44 16.36
N LEU A 278 -7.30 -4.16 16.38
CA LEU A 278 -6.44 -4.09 15.18
C LEU A 278 -6.32 -5.43 14.44
N PHE A 279 -6.35 -6.55 15.16
CA PHE A 279 -6.15 -7.89 14.59
C PHE A 279 -7.40 -8.77 14.68
N ASN A 280 -8.35 -8.41 15.55
CA ASN A 280 -9.60 -9.11 15.78
C ASN A 280 -10.76 -8.27 15.24
N GLY A 281 -11.35 -8.69 14.11
CA GLY A 281 -12.51 -8.01 13.54
C GLY A 281 -12.79 -8.43 12.10
N ALA A 282 -13.90 -9.14 11.88
CA ALA A 282 -14.26 -9.66 10.56
C ALA A 282 -15.15 -8.71 9.74
N GLU A 283 -15.50 -7.53 10.24
CA GLU A 283 -16.42 -6.61 9.55
C GLU A 283 -15.71 -5.50 8.78
N ASN A 284 -14.57 -5.01 9.26
CA ASN A 284 -13.82 -3.94 8.60
C ASN A 284 -12.83 -4.50 7.57
N ASP A 285 -12.86 -3.94 6.35
CA ASP A 285 -12.06 -4.41 5.22
C ASP A 285 -10.55 -4.25 5.43
N LEU A 286 -10.11 -3.18 6.09
CA LEU A 286 -8.68 -2.95 6.40
C LEU A 286 -8.20 -3.89 7.50
N ILE A 287 -9.02 -4.16 8.52
CA ILE A 287 -8.67 -5.06 9.62
C ILE A 287 -8.45 -6.49 9.13
N LYS A 288 -9.28 -7.01 8.22
CA LYS A 288 -9.06 -8.32 7.58
C LYS A 288 -7.71 -8.43 6.88
N LYS A 289 -7.20 -7.31 6.37
CA LYS A 289 -5.90 -7.28 5.68
C LYS A 289 -4.77 -7.16 6.70
N VAL A 290 -4.97 -6.42 7.78
CA VAL A 290 -3.97 -6.24 8.84
C VAL A 290 -3.85 -7.47 9.75
N SER A 291 -4.92 -8.26 9.93
CA SER A 291 -4.95 -9.44 10.82
C SER A 291 -3.92 -10.53 10.49
N ASP A 292 -3.40 -10.57 9.26
CA ASP A 292 -2.35 -11.53 8.89
C ASP A 292 -0.97 -11.13 9.39
N PHE A 293 -0.78 -9.86 9.77
CA PHE A 293 0.44 -9.32 10.35
C PHE A 293 0.40 -9.31 11.89
N ASP A 294 -0.44 -10.16 12.49
CA ASP A 294 -0.59 -10.23 13.95
C ASP A 294 0.73 -10.66 14.62
N PRO A 295 1.34 -9.80 15.46
CA PRO A 295 2.60 -10.10 16.13
C PRO A 295 2.49 -11.27 17.11
N ALA A 296 1.28 -11.62 17.58
CA ALA A 296 1.08 -12.80 18.42
C ALA A 296 1.27 -14.13 17.66
N ARG A 297 1.38 -14.10 16.32
CA ARG A 297 1.68 -15.29 15.49
C ARG A 297 3.18 -15.50 15.27
N LEU A 298 4.04 -14.65 15.83
CA LEU A 298 5.48 -14.81 15.76
C LEU A 298 5.92 -15.93 16.70
N HIS A 299 6.37 -17.06 16.12
CA HIS A 299 6.87 -18.22 16.87
C HIS A 299 8.37 -18.12 17.11
N THR A 300 8.79 -17.12 17.90
CA THR A 300 10.17 -17.06 18.42
C THR A 300 10.22 -17.72 19.79
N TYR A 301 11.39 -18.28 20.13
CA TYR A 301 11.60 -18.94 21.42
C TYR A 301 11.21 -18.03 22.59
N GLU A 302 11.56 -16.75 22.55
CA GLU A 302 11.28 -15.78 23.61
C GLU A 302 9.80 -15.40 23.71
N ILE A 303 9.10 -15.27 22.58
CA ILE A 303 7.66 -14.99 22.57
C ILE A 303 6.88 -16.21 23.06
N ASP A 304 7.21 -17.40 22.56
CA ASP A 304 6.58 -18.64 22.99
C ASP A 304 6.85 -18.92 24.48
N GLN A 305 8.07 -18.66 24.96
CA GLN A 305 8.41 -18.77 26.38
C GLN A 305 7.63 -17.76 27.21
N PHE A 306 7.49 -16.52 26.76
CA PHE A 306 6.68 -15.52 27.47
C PHE A 306 5.21 -15.96 27.59
N ILE A 307 4.60 -16.42 26.49
CA ILE A 307 3.22 -16.91 26.47
C ILE A 307 3.04 -18.04 27.48
N LEU A 308 3.91 -19.06 27.43
CA LEU A 308 3.86 -20.19 28.36
C LEU A 308 4.00 -19.75 29.82
N ARG A 309 4.98 -18.88 30.13
CA ARG A 309 5.21 -18.41 31.51
C ARG A 309 4.04 -17.58 32.03
N TYR A 310 3.43 -16.78 31.16
CA TYR A 310 2.26 -15.97 31.50
C TYR A 310 1.04 -16.85 31.79
N GLU A 311 0.74 -17.80 30.91
CA GLU A 311 -0.41 -18.71 31.04
C GLU A 311 -0.27 -19.68 32.23
N LEU A 312 0.95 -20.08 32.57
CA LEU A 312 1.24 -20.87 33.77
C LEU A 312 1.21 -20.06 35.07
N GLY A 313 0.98 -18.74 35.01
CA GLY A 313 0.92 -17.88 36.19
C GLY A 313 2.24 -17.76 36.95
N LEU A 314 3.39 -17.92 36.27
CA LEU A 314 4.69 -17.86 36.93
C LEU A 314 5.01 -16.44 37.40
N VAL A 315 5.64 -16.31 38.56
CA VAL A 315 5.98 -14.98 39.12
C VAL A 315 6.92 -14.22 38.17
N ASP A 316 6.58 -12.96 37.91
CA ASP A 316 7.40 -12.02 37.14
C ASP A 316 7.19 -10.60 37.70
N PRO A 317 8.03 -10.17 38.67
CA PRO A 317 7.84 -8.89 39.36
C PRO A 317 7.99 -7.67 38.45
N GLU A 318 8.81 -7.77 37.40
CA GLU A 318 8.99 -6.68 36.44
C GLU A 318 7.75 -6.55 35.55
N LEU A 319 7.15 -7.68 35.15
CA LEU A 319 5.85 -7.63 34.47
C LEU A 319 4.77 -7.05 35.38
N ASP A 320 4.72 -7.42 36.66
CA ASP A 320 3.73 -6.90 37.61
C ASP A 320 3.81 -5.37 37.77
N ASP A 321 5.03 -4.83 37.87
CA ASP A 321 5.27 -3.38 37.90
C ASP A 321 4.80 -2.71 36.59
N PHE A 322 5.07 -3.35 35.44
CA PHE A 322 4.59 -2.87 34.15
C PHE A 322 3.06 -2.84 34.06
N LEU A 323 2.39 -3.93 34.47
CA LEU A 323 0.93 -4.02 34.48
C LEU A 323 0.29 -2.98 35.41
N SER A 324 0.94 -2.67 36.54
CA SER A 324 0.49 -1.59 37.43
C SER A 324 0.51 -0.21 36.76
N THR A 325 1.46 0.02 35.84
CA THR A 325 1.53 1.24 35.04
C THR A 325 0.45 1.24 33.95
N LEU A 326 0.20 0.11 33.30
CA LEU A 326 -0.90 -0.04 32.32
C LEU A 326 -2.27 0.23 32.94
N ALA A 327 -2.49 -0.16 34.20
CA ALA A 327 -3.75 0.10 34.89
C ALA A 327 -4.08 1.61 34.99
N LYS A 328 -3.08 2.48 35.08
CA LYS A 328 -3.25 3.95 35.06
C LYS A 328 -3.75 4.49 33.71
N LEU A 329 -3.57 3.70 32.65
CA LEU A 329 -4.10 3.97 31.31
C LEU A 329 -5.46 3.30 31.08
N HIS A 330 -6.07 2.74 32.13
CA HIS A 330 -7.31 1.95 32.07
C HIS A 330 -7.17 0.65 31.27
N LEU A 331 -5.95 0.13 31.16
CA LEU A 331 -5.64 -1.17 30.54
C LEU A 331 -5.50 -2.22 31.65
N THR A 332 -6.39 -3.19 31.67
CA THR A 332 -6.49 -4.18 32.75
C THR A 332 -6.11 -5.58 32.28
N PHE A 333 -5.19 -6.19 33.03
CA PHE A 333 -4.78 -7.59 32.89
C PHE A 333 -4.74 -8.20 34.30
N ASP A 334 -5.44 -9.31 34.50
CA ASP A 334 -5.49 -10.00 35.78
C ASP A 334 -4.68 -11.30 35.71
N ARG A 335 -3.55 -11.35 36.41
CA ARG A 335 -2.69 -12.54 36.46
C ARG A 335 -3.22 -13.62 37.42
N GLN A 336 -4.16 -13.29 38.30
CA GLN A 336 -4.79 -14.27 39.20
C GLN A 336 -5.91 -15.05 38.48
N SER A 337 -6.50 -14.44 37.45
CA SER A 337 -7.51 -15.06 36.58
C SER A 337 -7.13 -14.89 35.11
N VAL A 338 -6.06 -15.59 34.70
CA VAL A 338 -5.56 -15.54 33.32
C VAL A 338 -6.63 -16.06 32.37
N LYS A 339 -7.03 -15.21 31.41
CA LYS A 339 -7.97 -15.60 30.36
C LYS A 339 -7.20 -16.12 29.15
N PRO A 340 -7.75 -17.13 28.43
CA PRO A 340 -7.18 -17.54 27.16
C PRO A 340 -7.02 -16.35 26.21
N GLY A 341 -5.81 -16.12 25.71
CA GLY A 341 -5.48 -15.02 24.81
C GLY A 341 -4.91 -13.76 25.47
N ASP A 342 -4.89 -13.64 26.81
CA ASP A 342 -4.30 -12.47 27.49
C ASP A 342 -2.81 -12.28 27.14
N ALA A 343 -2.06 -13.37 27.03
CA ALA A 343 -0.66 -13.33 26.61
C ALA A 343 -0.51 -12.79 25.18
N ALA A 344 -1.36 -13.23 24.25
CA ALA A 344 -1.38 -12.73 22.87
C ALA A 344 -1.75 -11.23 22.82
N SER A 345 -2.74 -10.82 23.61
CA SER A 345 -3.11 -9.41 23.81
C SER A 345 -1.94 -8.57 24.33
N LEU A 346 -1.15 -9.09 25.28
CA LEU A 346 0.06 -8.41 25.76
C LEU A 346 1.15 -8.32 24.69
N ILE A 347 1.39 -9.36 23.90
CA ILE A 347 2.35 -9.31 22.78
C ILE A 347 1.93 -8.25 21.76
N ARG A 348 0.64 -8.18 21.40
CA ARG A 348 0.10 -7.13 20.53
C ARG A 348 0.29 -5.73 21.12
N LEU A 349 0.08 -5.57 22.43
CA LEU A 349 0.34 -4.32 23.13
C LEU A 349 1.83 -3.95 23.13
N PHE A 350 2.72 -4.90 23.39
CA PHE A 350 4.17 -4.65 23.38
C PHE A 350 4.64 -4.19 22.01
N TRP A 351 4.14 -4.84 20.96
CA TRP A 351 4.38 -4.45 19.57
C TRP A 351 3.84 -3.04 19.27
N LEU A 352 2.64 -2.71 19.74
CA LEU A 352 2.04 -1.39 19.55
C LEU A 352 2.84 -0.28 20.25
N LEU A 353 3.38 -0.57 21.43
CA LEU A 353 4.15 0.37 22.27
C LEU A 353 5.66 0.36 21.98
N GLN A 354 6.12 -0.31 20.92
CA GLN A 354 7.55 -0.52 20.65
C GLN A 354 8.39 0.76 20.55
N HIS A 355 7.79 1.90 20.21
CA HIS A 355 8.45 3.21 20.12
C HIS A 355 8.16 4.12 21.32
N GLU A 356 7.36 3.67 22.28
CA GLU A 356 6.98 4.44 23.46
C GLU A 356 7.78 4.02 24.70
N SER A 357 7.99 4.97 25.60
CA SER A 357 8.59 4.68 26.91
C SER A 357 7.50 4.67 27.98
N LEU A 358 7.34 3.54 28.68
CA LEU A 358 6.24 3.35 29.61
C LEU A 358 6.68 2.50 30.80
N GLY A 359 6.44 3.00 32.02
CA GLY A 359 6.80 2.31 33.27
C GLY A 359 8.27 1.91 33.29
N ASN A 360 8.54 0.64 33.59
CA ASN A 360 9.87 0.04 33.57
C ASN A 360 10.35 -0.42 32.18
N ASN A 361 9.60 -0.14 31.10
CA ASN A 361 9.88 -0.53 29.73
C ASN A 361 9.98 -2.06 29.49
N TYR A 362 9.25 -2.87 30.26
CA TYR A 362 9.23 -4.33 30.07
C TYR A 362 8.97 -4.73 28.61
N HIS A 363 8.04 -4.03 27.93
CA HIS A 363 7.68 -4.28 26.53
C HIS A 363 8.85 -4.15 25.54
N LYS A 364 9.85 -3.31 25.83
CA LYS A 364 11.00 -3.08 24.93
C LYS A 364 11.92 -4.29 24.78
N ARG A 365 11.83 -5.27 25.70
CA ARG A 365 12.54 -6.55 25.59
C ARG A 365 12.15 -7.31 24.32
N PHE A 366 10.94 -7.09 23.83
CA PHE A 366 10.40 -7.78 22.65
C PHE A 366 10.64 -7.02 21.34
N SER A 367 11.08 -5.76 21.39
CA SER A 367 11.23 -4.90 20.21
C SER A 367 12.13 -5.48 19.12
N VAL A 368 13.15 -6.27 19.50
CA VAL A 368 14.05 -6.92 18.52
C VAL A 368 13.30 -7.93 17.66
N PHE A 369 12.32 -8.65 18.21
CA PHE A 369 11.53 -9.65 17.49
C PHE A 369 10.46 -9.04 16.59
N PHE A 370 10.12 -7.77 16.84
CA PHE A 370 9.19 -7.00 16.01
C PHE A 370 9.88 -6.28 14.86
N LYS A 371 11.21 -6.34 14.77
CA LYS A 371 11.94 -5.74 13.64
C LYS A 371 11.65 -6.50 12.36
N GLU A 372 11.32 -5.74 11.32
CA GLU A 372 11.00 -6.27 10.01
C GLU A 372 12.14 -5.99 9.03
N ALA A 373 13.23 -6.74 9.18
CA ALA A 373 14.45 -6.56 8.38
C ALA A 373 14.19 -6.60 6.86
N LEU A 374 13.21 -7.39 6.41
CA LEU A 374 12.84 -7.48 4.99
C LEU A 374 12.21 -6.18 4.48
N PHE A 375 11.32 -5.57 5.26
CA PHE A 375 10.69 -4.30 4.92
C PHE A 375 11.69 -3.14 4.96
N GLU A 376 12.56 -3.10 5.97
CA GLU A 376 13.65 -2.11 6.07
C GLU A 376 14.60 -2.23 4.87
N ARG A 377 15.01 -3.46 4.52
CA ARG A 377 15.86 -3.72 3.35
C ARG A 377 15.17 -3.32 2.05
N TYR A 378 13.88 -3.61 1.89
CA TYR A 378 13.10 -3.17 0.72
C TYR A 378 13.07 -1.64 0.61
N SER A 379 12.79 -0.94 1.71
CA SER A 379 12.77 0.52 1.77
C SER A 379 14.13 1.12 1.39
N GLU A 380 15.23 0.55 1.88
CA GLU A 380 16.59 0.96 1.55
C GLU A 380 16.85 0.85 0.03
N ILE A 381 16.55 -0.31 -0.56
CA ILE A 381 16.75 -0.53 -2.00
C ILE A 381 15.84 0.39 -2.83
N TRP A 382 14.62 0.65 -2.39
CA TRP A 382 13.71 1.58 -3.04
C TRP A 382 14.28 3.01 -3.05
N HIS A 383 14.81 3.49 -1.92
CA HIS A 383 15.44 4.83 -1.84
C HIS A 383 16.67 4.93 -2.74
N LEU A 384 17.48 3.87 -2.80
CA LEU A 384 18.64 3.82 -3.70
C LEU A 384 18.24 3.91 -5.17
N HIS A 385 17.11 3.33 -5.58
CA HIS A 385 16.59 3.45 -6.94
C HIS A 385 16.02 4.85 -7.22
N LYS A 386 15.32 5.46 -6.26
CA LYS A 386 14.77 6.81 -6.39
C LYS A 386 15.86 7.89 -6.51
N ASN A 387 16.91 7.77 -5.71
CA ASN A 387 17.93 8.79 -5.53
C ASN A 387 19.30 8.37 -6.10
N TYR A 388 19.33 7.48 -7.11
CA TYR A 388 20.58 7.00 -7.69
C TYR A 388 21.28 8.12 -8.46
N THR A 389 22.50 8.48 -8.04
CA THR A 389 23.32 9.52 -8.69
C THR A 389 24.60 8.97 -9.31
N ALA A 390 24.71 7.64 -9.41
CA ALA A 390 25.95 6.92 -9.74
C ALA A 390 27.10 7.14 -8.74
N ASP A 391 26.77 7.53 -7.51
CA ASP A 391 27.73 7.56 -6.41
C ASP A 391 28.36 6.16 -6.16
N PRO A 392 29.68 6.06 -5.91
CA PRO A 392 30.35 4.77 -5.72
C PRO A 392 29.81 3.93 -4.56
N GLU A 393 29.36 4.54 -3.46
CA GLU A 393 28.79 3.82 -2.32
C GLU A 393 27.40 3.29 -2.66
N GLN A 394 26.53 4.13 -3.23
CA GLN A 394 25.22 3.71 -3.74
C GLN A 394 25.36 2.56 -4.74
N LYS A 395 26.30 2.68 -5.69
CA LYS A 395 26.56 1.64 -6.70
C LYS A 395 27.03 0.34 -6.08
N ARG A 396 27.86 0.37 -5.03
CA ARG A 396 28.30 -0.84 -4.31
C ARG A 396 27.12 -1.53 -3.63
N THR A 397 26.28 -0.77 -2.92
CA THR A 397 25.11 -1.32 -2.20
C THR A 397 24.08 -1.89 -3.16
N LEU A 398 23.75 -1.17 -4.24
CA LEU A 398 22.88 -1.68 -5.30
C LEU A 398 23.49 -2.90 -5.99
N ASN A 399 24.78 -2.89 -6.32
CA ASN A 399 25.41 -4.04 -6.98
C ASN A 399 25.35 -5.30 -6.10
N ARG A 400 25.43 -5.15 -4.78
CA ARG A 400 25.24 -6.25 -3.82
C ARG A 400 23.82 -6.81 -3.92
N PHE A 401 22.80 -5.94 -3.92
CA PHE A 401 21.42 -6.35 -4.11
C PHE A 401 21.22 -7.06 -5.46
N TYR A 402 21.64 -6.45 -6.57
CA TYR A 402 21.48 -7.03 -7.90
C TYR A 402 22.16 -8.39 -8.02
N SER A 403 23.40 -8.52 -7.56
CA SER A 403 24.19 -9.75 -7.73
C SER A 403 23.77 -10.88 -6.80
N PHE A 404 23.56 -10.59 -5.52
CA PHE A 404 23.41 -11.62 -4.48
C PHE A 404 21.97 -11.85 -4.05
N GLU A 405 21.06 -10.92 -4.31
CA GLU A 405 19.65 -11.03 -3.93
C GLU A 405 18.79 -11.27 -5.18
N LEU A 406 18.83 -10.34 -6.14
CA LEU A 406 17.98 -10.37 -7.32
C LEU A 406 18.37 -11.45 -8.33
N ILE A 407 19.57 -11.35 -8.94
CA ILE A 407 20.03 -12.27 -10.00
C ILE A 407 20.17 -13.69 -9.44
N ALA A 408 20.72 -13.83 -8.23
CA ALA A 408 20.80 -15.12 -7.55
C ALA A 408 19.42 -15.76 -7.31
N GLY A 409 18.42 -14.96 -6.91
CA GLY A 409 17.05 -15.44 -6.72
C GLY A 409 16.40 -15.89 -8.03
N ILE A 410 16.56 -15.09 -9.09
CA ILE A 410 16.06 -15.41 -10.45
C ILE A 410 16.71 -16.71 -10.96
N GLN A 411 18.04 -16.84 -10.86
CA GLN A 411 18.77 -18.03 -11.30
C GLN A 411 18.32 -19.29 -10.55
N ARG A 412 18.14 -19.20 -9.22
CA ARG A 412 17.62 -20.33 -8.42
C ARG A 412 16.23 -20.76 -8.85
N TYR A 413 15.38 -19.79 -9.19
CA TYR A 413 14.03 -20.05 -9.66
C TYR A 413 14.00 -20.64 -11.09
N ALA A 414 14.80 -20.10 -12.01
CA ALA A 414 14.96 -20.61 -13.37
C ALA A 414 15.48 -22.05 -13.37
N ASN A 415 16.48 -22.34 -12.53
CA ASN A 415 17.13 -23.63 -12.44
C ASN A 415 16.41 -24.62 -11.50
N ARG A 416 15.15 -24.37 -11.12
CA ARG A 416 14.40 -25.21 -10.17
C ARG A 416 14.28 -26.69 -10.58
N LYS A 417 14.31 -26.98 -11.89
CA LYS A 417 14.27 -28.34 -12.46
C LYS A 417 15.67 -28.96 -12.65
N ALA A 418 16.73 -28.19 -12.44
CA ALA A 418 18.12 -28.58 -12.61
C ALA A 418 18.97 -28.15 -11.39
N PRO A 419 18.76 -28.76 -10.21
CA PRO A 419 19.45 -28.38 -8.97
C PRO A 419 20.97 -28.58 -9.03
N GLU A 420 21.44 -29.45 -9.91
CA GLU A 420 22.86 -29.66 -10.27
C GLU A 420 23.56 -28.33 -10.62
N LEU A 421 22.83 -27.39 -11.21
CA LEU A 421 23.33 -26.08 -11.68
C LEU A 421 23.40 -25.04 -10.55
N SER A 422 22.95 -25.37 -9.34
CA SER A 422 22.96 -24.41 -8.21
C SER A 422 24.36 -23.96 -7.80
N THR A 423 25.38 -24.76 -8.12
CA THR A 423 26.81 -24.44 -7.92
C THR A 423 27.44 -23.71 -9.10
N GLN A 424 26.83 -23.79 -10.29
CA GLN A 424 27.32 -23.15 -11.50
C GLN A 424 26.66 -21.77 -11.66
N LYS A 425 27.39 -20.75 -11.23
CA LYS A 425 27.00 -19.35 -11.43
C LYS A 425 26.98 -19.09 -12.94
N GLU A 426 25.91 -18.45 -13.43
CA GLU A 426 25.74 -17.98 -14.81
C GLU A 426 25.21 -19.00 -15.84
N GLU A 427 24.51 -20.08 -15.45
CA GLU A 427 23.76 -20.93 -16.40
C GLU A 427 22.26 -20.86 -16.17
N PHE A 428 21.46 -20.87 -17.25
CA PHE A 428 20.01 -20.98 -17.21
C PHE A 428 19.54 -22.28 -17.84
N PHE A 429 18.62 -22.97 -17.17
CA PHE A 429 17.93 -24.14 -17.69
C PHE A 429 16.92 -23.76 -18.78
N LEU A 430 17.04 -24.37 -19.96
CA LEU A 430 16.17 -24.12 -21.11
C LEU A 430 15.12 -25.23 -21.31
N GLY A 431 15.42 -26.46 -20.91
CA GLY A 431 14.50 -27.59 -21.09
C GLY A 431 15.16 -28.95 -20.87
N GLU A 432 14.36 -30.01 -20.95
CA GLU A 432 14.81 -31.39 -20.84
C GLU A 432 14.23 -32.21 -22.00
N PHE A 433 15.09 -32.93 -22.72
CA PHE A 433 14.70 -33.78 -23.84
C PHE A 433 15.34 -35.16 -23.68
N GLY A 434 14.52 -36.20 -23.56
CA GLY A 434 15.01 -37.58 -23.45
C GLY A 434 15.89 -37.83 -22.21
N GLY A 435 15.71 -37.07 -21.13
CA GLY A 435 16.54 -37.15 -19.91
C GLY A 435 17.79 -36.26 -19.93
N ILE A 436 18.08 -35.59 -21.06
CA ILE A 436 19.20 -34.66 -21.20
C ILE A 436 18.71 -33.25 -20.90
N LYS A 437 19.36 -32.58 -19.94
CA LYS A 437 19.03 -31.20 -19.58
C LYS A 437 19.82 -30.23 -20.45
N ILE A 438 19.13 -29.26 -21.02
CA ILE A 438 19.71 -28.24 -21.89
C ILE A 438 19.83 -26.94 -21.08
N THR A 439 21.01 -26.33 -21.08
CA THR A 439 21.28 -25.05 -20.44
C THR A 439 21.99 -24.11 -21.40
N ALA A 440 22.04 -22.83 -21.08
CA ALA A 440 22.88 -21.88 -21.78
C ALA A 440 23.53 -20.92 -20.77
N PRO A 441 24.77 -20.46 -21.05
CA PRO A 441 25.42 -19.44 -20.25
C PRO A 441 24.67 -18.10 -20.39
N VAL A 442 24.42 -17.43 -19.27
CA VAL A 442 23.71 -16.16 -19.21
C VAL A 442 24.48 -15.18 -18.33
N ALA A 443 25.13 -14.23 -18.99
CA ALA A 443 25.79 -13.11 -18.34
C ALA A 443 24.78 -11.99 -18.02
N LEU A 444 23.91 -12.24 -17.04
CA LEU A 444 22.93 -11.27 -16.57
C LEU A 444 23.62 -10.19 -15.72
N LYS A 445 23.46 -8.91 -16.09
CA LYS A 445 24.09 -7.78 -15.40
C LYS A 445 23.12 -6.61 -15.23
N PRO A 446 23.32 -5.73 -14.24
CA PRO A 446 22.57 -4.47 -14.15
C PRO A 446 22.91 -3.56 -15.33
N ASP A 447 21.89 -2.89 -15.86
CA ASP A 447 22.05 -1.79 -16.81
C ASP A 447 22.12 -0.45 -16.07
N TRP A 448 23.34 -0.09 -15.65
CA TRP A 448 23.61 1.13 -14.88
C TRP A 448 23.23 2.42 -15.62
N ASP A 449 23.34 2.43 -16.95
CA ASP A 449 23.03 3.62 -17.74
C ASP A 449 21.51 3.88 -17.74
N SER A 450 20.72 2.81 -17.85
CA SER A 450 19.26 2.90 -17.74
C SER A 450 18.81 3.26 -16.32
N ILE A 451 19.44 2.69 -15.27
CA ILE A 451 19.13 3.02 -13.86
C ILE A 451 19.41 4.50 -13.58
N LEU A 452 20.49 5.07 -14.13
CA LEU A 452 20.84 6.48 -13.91
C LEU A 452 19.92 7.46 -14.66
N LYS A 453 19.50 7.11 -15.89
CA LYS A 453 18.75 8.02 -16.76
C LYS A 453 17.25 8.03 -16.52
N LYS A 454 16.70 7.01 -15.87
CA LYS A 454 15.25 6.82 -15.70
C LYS A 454 14.85 6.98 -14.24
N ASN A 455 13.69 7.59 -13.98
CA ASN A 455 13.11 7.55 -12.64
C ASN A 455 12.59 6.13 -12.40
N THR A 456 13.37 5.34 -11.68
CA THR A 456 13.10 3.92 -11.49
C THR A 456 12.18 3.65 -10.30
N ALA A 457 11.89 4.64 -9.45
CA ALA A 457 11.07 4.45 -8.26
C ALA A 457 9.64 4.96 -8.46
N HIS A 458 8.68 4.09 -8.15
CA HIS A 458 7.24 4.37 -8.08
C HIS A 458 6.77 4.36 -6.63
N THR A 459 5.54 4.79 -6.35
CA THR A 459 5.02 4.90 -4.98
C THR A 459 5.18 3.62 -4.13
N THR A 460 4.95 2.44 -4.70
CA THR A 460 4.92 1.16 -3.97
C THR A 460 5.96 0.15 -4.47
N CYS A 461 6.63 0.44 -5.57
CA CYS A 461 7.53 -0.48 -6.27
C CYS A 461 8.66 0.30 -6.94
N PHE A 462 9.63 -0.42 -7.48
CA PHE A 462 10.68 0.16 -8.30
C PHE A 462 10.96 -0.73 -9.51
N ASP A 463 11.40 -0.13 -10.61
CA ASP A 463 11.80 -0.83 -11.82
C ASP A 463 13.28 -1.18 -11.76
N ILE A 464 13.61 -2.40 -12.13
CA ILE A 464 14.98 -2.84 -12.36
C ILE A 464 15.28 -2.85 -13.85
N TYR A 465 16.54 -2.59 -14.17
CA TYR A 465 17.04 -2.65 -15.54
C TYR A 465 18.19 -3.64 -15.59
N LEU A 466 18.01 -4.67 -16.41
CA LEU A 466 18.96 -5.76 -16.59
C LEU A 466 19.35 -5.85 -18.06
N LYS A 467 20.51 -6.44 -18.31
CA LYS A 467 20.98 -6.80 -19.65
C LYS A 467 21.55 -8.20 -19.66
N VAL A 468 21.35 -8.89 -20.79
CA VAL A 468 21.97 -10.18 -21.08
C VAL A 468 23.10 -9.89 -22.06
N GLY A 469 24.36 -9.97 -21.60
CA GLY A 469 25.50 -9.51 -22.39
C GLY A 469 25.46 -7.99 -22.62
N GLN A 470 25.20 -7.56 -23.86
CA GLN A 470 25.02 -6.15 -24.22
C GLN A 470 23.56 -5.77 -24.49
N ASP A 471 22.67 -6.75 -24.60
CA ASP A 471 21.27 -6.50 -24.96
C ASP A 471 20.46 -6.14 -23.71
N PRO A 472 19.84 -4.94 -23.66
CA PRO A 472 18.98 -4.56 -22.55
C PRO A 472 17.68 -5.38 -22.56
N LEU A 473 17.16 -5.64 -21.37
CA LEU A 473 15.83 -6.19 -21.15
C LEU A 473 14.82 -5.06 -20.93
N ASP A 474 13.55 -5.38 -21.16
CA ASP A 474 12.45 -4.49 -20.77
C ASP A 474 12.45 -4.29 -19.24
N PRO A 475 12.00 -3.11 -18.76
CA PRO A 475 11.95 -2.82 -17.33
C PRO A 475 11.08 -3.83 -16.60
N ILE A 476 11.60 -4.37 -15.50
CA ILE A 476 10.87 -5.31 -14.66
C ILE A 476 10.48 -4.59 -13.37
N ARG A 477 9.20 -4.63 -13.02
CA ARG A 477 8.70 -3.98 -11.82
C ARG A 477 8.79 -4.89 -10.60
N ILE A 478 9.52 -4.45 -9.58
CA ILE A 478 9.71 -5.18 -8.33
C ILE A 478 8.87 -4.53 -7.22
N GLY A 479 7.83 -5.25 -6.80
CA GLY A 479 7.08 -4.97 -5.57
C GLY A 479 7.56 -5.79 -4.37
N LEU A 480 7.04 -5.50 -3.18
CA LEU A 480 7.46 -6.15 -1.93
C LEU A 480 7.24 -7.67 -1.93
N ASN A 481 6.16 -8.17 -2.55
CA ASN A 481 5.89 -9.61 -2.65
C ASN A 481 6.95 -10.37 -3.45
N LEU A 482 7.36 -9.81 -4.60
CA LEU A 482 8.40 -10.42 -5.43
C LEU A 482 9.76 -10.32 -4.73
N PHE A 483 10.04 -9.19 -4.09
CA PHE A 483 11.23 -9.01 -3.27
C PHE A 483 11.32 -10.04 -2.14
N GLU A 484 10.22 -10.28 -1.44
CA GLU A 484 10.14 -11.30 -0.39
C GLU A 484 10.38 -12.71 -0.95
N LEU A 485 9.77 -13.04 -2.10
CA LEU A 485 9.95 -14.34 -2.73
C LEU A 485 11.41 -14.57 -3.15
N LEU A 486 12.08 -13.57 -3.72
CA LEU A 486 13.50 -13.64 -4.06
C LEU A 486 14.37 -13.91 -2.83
N SER A 487 14.10 -13.21 -1.72
CA SER A 487 14.80 -13.45 -0.45
C SER A 487 14.58 -14.88 0.07
N LYS A 488 13.34 -15.37 0.05
CA LYS A 488 13.01 -16.76 0.44
C LYS A 488 13.72 -17.78 -0.44
N LEU A 489 13.74 -17.60 -1.76
CA LEU A 489 14.45 -18.46 -2.71
C LEU A 489 15.95 -18.53 -2.41
N ASN A 490 16.55 -17.39 -2.05
CA ASN A 490 17.95 -17.33 -1.63
C ASN A 490 18.24 -18.06 -0.31
N ASN A 491 17.21 -18.34 0.48
CA ASN A 491 17.27 -19.15 1.70
C ASN A 491 16.81 -20.61 1.49
N GLY A 492 16.63 -21.05 0.24
CA GLY A 492 16.30 -22.44 -0.09
C GLY A 492 14.81 -22.77 -0.07
N TYR A 493 13.95 -21.76 0.09
CA TYR A 493 12.50 -21.94 0.01
C TYR A 493 12.07 -22.39 -1.40
N ARG A 494 11.07 -23.26 -1.46
CA ARG A 494 10.43 -23.68 -2.71
C ARG A 494 9.04 -23.03 -2.79
N PRO A 495 8.76 -22.23 -3.85
CA PRO A 495 7.49 -21.52 -3.98
C PRO A 495 6.29 -22.46 -3.97
N ASN A 496 5.16 -21.99 -3.42
CA ASN A 496 3.94 -22.78 -3.29
C ASN A 496 2.69 -22.01 -3.77
N LYS A 497 1.50 -22.60 -3.56
CA LYS A 497 0.22 -22.04 -4.02
C LYS A 497 -0.15 -20.66 -3.45
N TYR A 498 0.53 -20.18 -2.41
CA TYR A 498 0.31 -18.87 -1.79
C TYR A 498 1.15 -17.77 -2.46
N ASP A 499 2.18 -18.14 -3.23
CA ASP A 499 3.10 -17.20 -3.90
C ASP A 499 2.64 -16.87 -5.35
N LYS A 500 1.39 -17.15 -5.72
CA LYS A 500 0.90 -17.16 -7.12
C LYS A 500 1.24 -15.90 -7.92
N SER A 501 0.98 -14.70 -7.38
CA SER A 501 1.22 -13.45 -8.11
C SER A 501 2.71 -13.21 -8.35
N ALA A 502 3.55 -13.44 -7.35
CA ALA A 502 5.00 -13.30 -7.47
C ALA A 502 5.63 -14.40 -8.36
N ILE A 503 5.05 -15.61 -8.36
CA ILE A 503 5.43 -16.69 -9.29
C ILE A 503 5.18 -16.29 -10.74
N VAL A 504 4.00 -15.72 -11.05
CA VAL A 504 3.69 -15.28 -12.43
C VAL A 504 4.71 -14.25 -12.90
N LEU A 505 5.04 -13.26 -12.08
CA LEU A 505 6.07 -12.27 -12.40
C LEU A 505 7.46 -12.92 -12.57
N LEU A 506 7.82 -13.91 -11.75
CA LEU A 506 9.09 -14.63 -11.91
C LEU A 506 9.13 -15.46 -13.20
N ASP A 507 8.04 -16.14 -13.56
CA ASP A 507 7.96 -16.90 -14.81
C ASP A 507 8.08 -15.93 -16.01
N GLU A 508 7.40 -14.77 -16.00
CA GLU A 508 7.57 -13.72 -17.01
C GLU A 508 9.02 -13.23 -17.12
N ILE A 509 9.70 -12.98 -15.98
CA ILE A 509 11.11 -12.58 -15.96
C ILE A 509 12.01 -13.67 -16.58
N VAL A 510 11.78 -14.93 -16.21
CA VAL A 510 12.55 -16.05 -16.75
C VAL A 510 12.30 -16.22 -18.25
N GLU A 511 11.08 -16.02 -18.72
CA GLU A 511 10.73 -16.06 -20.14
C GLU A 511 11.44 -14.93 -20.91
N LEU A 512 11.40 -13.69 -20.42
CA LEU A 512 12.12 -12.55 -21.03
C LEU A 512 13.63 -12.82 -21.15
N ILE A 513 14.22 -13.40 -20.11
CA ILE A 513 15.64 -13.79 -20.14
C ILE A 513 15.85 -14.94 -21.15
N ALA A 514 15.02 -15.99 -21.09
CA ALA A 514 15.14 -17.16 -21.95
C ALA A 514 15.00 -16.81 -23.43
N GLU A 515 14.13 -15.87 -23.80
CA GLU A 515 14.02 -15.38 -25.17
C GLU A 515 15.32 -14.76 -25.69
N LYS A 516 15.99 -13.93 -24.88
CA LYS A 516 17.32 -13.39 -25.24
C LYS A 516 18.43 -14.43 -25.23
N VAL A 517 18.28 -15.49 -24.43
CA VAL A 517 19.24 -16.59 -24.35
C VAL A 517 19.11 -17.56 -25.52
N LYS A 518 17.95 -17.66 -26.17
CA LYS A 518 17.80 -18.46 -27.41
C LYS A 518 18.70 -17.98 -28.55
N SER A 519 19.09 -16.70 -28.54
CA SER A 519 20.10 -16.16 -29.46
C SER A 519 21.55 -16.36 -29.00
N SER A 520 21.78 -17.06 -27.88
CA SER A 520 23.12 -17.41 -27.42
C SER A 520 23.82 -18.29 -28.46
N SER A 521 25.07 -17.98 -28.74
CA SER A 521 25.93 -18.82 -29.58
C SER A 521 26.42 -20.09 -28.87
N GLU A 522 26.14 -20.25 -27.58
CA GLU A 522 26.58 -21.38 -26.77
C GLU A 522 25.42 -22.03 -26.02
N ILE A 523 25.34 -23.36 -26.07
CA ILE A 523 24.36 -24.20 -25.36
C ILE A 523 25.11 -25.38 -24.74
N LYS A 524 24.74 -25.78 -23.53
CA LYS A 524 25.28 -26.96 -22.84
C LYS A 524 24.22 -28.03 -22.64
N PHE A 525 24.67 -29.28 -22.69
CA PHE A 525 23.86 -30.47 -22.51
C PHE A 525 24.41 -31.27 -21.34
N TYR A 526 23.55 -31.57 -20.38
CA TYR A 526 23.87 -32.37 -19.22
C TYR A 526 23.20 -33.73 -19.36
N ASP A 527 24.01 -34.77 -19.59
CA ASP A 527 23.62 -36.17 -19.64
C ASP A 527 23.98 -36.83 -18.30
N GLY A 528 23.00 -36.89 -17.39
CA GLY A 528 23.20 -37.33 -16.01
C GLY A 528 24.10 -36.38 -15.19
N LEU A 529 24.79 -36.93 -14.19
CA LEU A 529 25.61 -36.16 -13.23
C LEU A 529 27.03 -35.85 -13.70
N LYS A 530 27.52 -36.47 -14.79
CA LYS A 530 28.96 -36.53 -15.11
C LYS A 530 29.34 -36.09 -16.52
N ARG A 531 28.40 -36.05 -17.46
CA ARG A 531 28.72 -35.71 -18.86
C ARG A 531 28.11 -34.38 -19.22
N VAL A 532 29.00 -33.42 -19.53
CA VAL A 532 28.61 -32.09 -19.99
C VAL A 532 29.17 -31.89 -21.39
N TYR A 533 28.28 -31.63 -22.35
CA TYR A 533 28.66 -31.24 -23.71
C TYR A 533 28.37 -29.76 -23.89
N SER A 534 29.27 -28.99 -24.50
CA SER A 534 29.01 -27.61 -24.93
C SER A 534 29.05 -27.54 -26.45
N ALA A 535 27.97 -27.05 -27.05
CA ALA A 535 27.89 -26.71 -28.46
C ALA A 535 27.99 -25.20 -28.62
N ARG A 536 28.96 -24.76 -29.42
CA ARG A 536 29.17 -23.35 -29.74
C ARG A 536 29.08 -23.13 -31.24
N ALA A 537 28.24 -22.19 -31.66
CA ALA A 537 28.17 -21.70 -33.02
C ALA A 537 29.28 -20.65 -33.24
N ASP A 538 30.10 -20.87 -34.26
CA ASP A 538 31.16 -19.96 -34.71
C ASP A 538 31.05 -19.87 -36.24
N ASP A 539 30.59 -18.71 -36.74
CA ASP A 539 30.21 -18.48 -38.14
C ASP A 539 29.29 -19.59 -38.72
N ASP A 540 29.82 -20.44 -39.62
CA ASP A 540 29.09 -21.52 -40.30
C ASP A 540 29.28 -22.90 -39.65
N MET A 541 29.99 -22.98 -38.52
CA MET A 541 30.37 -24.25 -37.89
C MET A 541 29.85 -24.35 -36.46
N ILE A 542 29.33 -25.52 -36.09
CA ILE A 542 28.98 -25.85 -34.70
C ILE A 542 30.11 -26.70 -34.12
N THR A 543 30.83 -26.15 -33.15
CA THR A 543 31.89 -26.86 -32.44
C THR A 543 31.30 -27.51 -31.18
N ILE A 544 31.46 -28.82 -31.05
CA ILE A 544 31.04 -29.57 -29.87
C ILE A 544 32.27 -29.95 -29.05
N SER A 545 32.27 -29.59 -27.77
CA SER A 545 33.28 -29.98 -26.79
C SER A 545 32.62 -30.80 -25.68
N GLY A 546 33.26 -31.86 -25.23
CA GLY A 546 32.80 -32.68 -24.10
C GLY A 546 33.75 -32.53 -22.92
N MET A 547 33.19 -32.31 -21.73
CA MET A 547 33.90 -32.43 -20.46
C MET A 547 33.31 -33.62 -19.70
N GLU A 548 34.15 -34.62 -19.41
CA GLU A 548 33.83 -35.65 -18.43
C GLU A 548 34.25 -35.15 -17.05
N GLY A 549 33.29 -35.09 -16.12
CA GLY A 549 33.51 -34.78 -14.70
C GLY A 549 33.80 -36.02 -13.87
#